data_AF-A0A5Y2S7D4-F1
#
_entry.id   AF-A0A5Y2S7D4-F1
#
_cell.length_a   1.000
_cell.length_b   1.000
_cell.length_c   1.000
_cell.angle_alpha   90.00
_cell.angle_beta   90.00
_cell.angle_gamma   90.00
#
_symmetry.space_group_name_H-M   'P 1'
#
loop_
_entity.id
_entity.type
_entity.pdbx_description
1 polymer ?
#
loop_
_entity_poly.entity_id
_entity_poly.type
_entity_poly.pdbx_seq_one_letter_code
_entity_poly.pdbx_strand_id
1 'polypeptide(L)'
;KYIGETEKNLSRIFDLAEQDAGILFFDEADALFGKRSETKDAHDRHANIEVSYLLQRLEYFPGLVILSTNNRSHLDSAFNRRFTFITRFAYPDETLRHKMWQKIWPKNIKISPDVDFEKLAQRANITGASIRNIALLAAFFAEESDNQEVCQHHIETALTRELAKTGRLAI
;
A
#
# COMPACT_ATOMS: atom_id res chain seq x y z
N LYS A 1 -15.73 23.57 -4.26
CA LYS A 1 -14.60 23.35 -3.32
C LYS A 1 -13.36 23.97 -3.96
N TYR A 2 -12.49 24.61 -3.16
CA TYR A 2 -11.48 25.57 -3.62
C TYR A 2 -10.33 24.93 -4.43
N ILE A 3 -10.52 24.90 -5.75
CA ILE A 3 -9.61 24.33 -6.76
C ILE A 3 -8.21 24.97 -6.66
N GLY A 4 -8.12 26.31 -6.58
CA GLY A 4 -6.82 27.02 -6.48
C GLY A 4 -6.08 26.95 -5.13
N GLU A 5 -6.72 26.53 -4.03
CA GLU A 5 -6.02 26.36 -2.75
C GLU A 5 -5.13 25.13 -2.75
N THR A 6 -5.57 24.06 -3.41
CA THR A 6 -4.80 22.81 -3.55
C THR A 6 -3.50 23.04 -4.32
N GLU A 7 -3.54 23.80 -5.42
CA GLU A 7 -2.36 24.14 -6.22
C GLU A 7 -1.33 24.95 -5.42
N LYS A 8 -1.79 25.99 -4.71
CA LYS A 8 -0.91 26.82 -3.89
C LYS A 8 -0.24 26.00 -2.79
N ASN A 9 -0.96 25.07 -2.20
CA ASN A 9 -0.43 24.16 -1.19
C ASN A 9 0.60 23.19 -1.79
N LEU A 10 0.30 22.59 -2.96
CA LEU A 10 1.24 21.70 -3.65
C LEU A 10 2.50 22.45 -4.08
N SER A 11 2.36 23.64 -4.67
CA SER A 11 3.48 24.49 -5.08
C SER A 11 4.40 24.78 -3.89
N ARG A 12 3.82 25.16 -2.74
CA ARG A 12 4.57 25.37 -1.49
C ARG A 12 5.29 24.11 -1.01
N ILE A 13 4.70 22.92 -1.17
CA ILE A 13 5.35 21.65 -0.80
C ILE A 13 6.60 21.42 -1.67
N PHE A 14 6.50 21.65 -2.99
CA PHE A 14 7.66 21.54 -3.87
C PHE A 14 8.74 22.56 -3.53
N ASP A 15 8.36 23.82 -3.26
CA ASP A 15 9.32 24.88 -2.89
C ASP A 15 10.07 24.54 -1.59
N LEU A 16 9.36 24.02 -0.59
CA LEU A 16 9.97 23.61 0.68
C LEU A 16 10.90 22.41 0.49
N ALA A 17 10.47 21.40 -0.29
CA ALA A 17 11.31 20.23 -0.55
C ALA A 17 12.57 20.58 -1.37
N GLU A 18 12.49 21.58 -2.24
CA GLU A 18 13.64 22.06 -3.03
C GLU A 18 14.65 22.80 -2.14
N GLN A 19 14.17 23.59 -1.17
CA GLN A 19 15.04 24.29 -0.21
C GLN A 19 15.78 23.33 0.73
N ASP A 20 15.11 22.25 1.17
CA ASP A 20 15.64 21.32 2.17
C ASP A 20 16.28 20.06 1.56
N ALA A 21 16.42 19.97 0.24
CA ALA A 21 16.85 18.76 -0.48
C ALA A 21 16.05 17.50 -0.07
N GLY A 22 14.74 17.68 0.16
CA GLY A 22 13.84 16.66 0.65
C GLY A 22 13.46 15.62 -0.41
N ILE A 23 13.02 14.45 0.07
CA ILE A 23 12.36 13.44 -0.77
C ILE A 23 10.86 13.72 -0.72
N LEU A 24 10.23 13.82 -1.89
CA LEU A 24 8.78 13.94 -2.00
C LEU A 24 8.16 12.55 -2.15
N PHE A 25 7.26 12.21 -1.22
CA PHE A 25 6.48 10.98 -1.30
C PHE A 25 4.99 11.31 -1.42
N PHE A 26 4.38 10.89 -2.52
CA PHE A 26 2.94 11.02 -2.72
C PHE A 26 2.31 9.63 -2.70
N ASP A 27 1.49 9.38 -1.69
CA ASP A 27 0.67 8.18 -1.61
C ASP A 27 -0.69 8.40 -2.31
N GLU A 28 -1.28 7.31 -2.80
CA GLU A 28 -2.53 7.33 -3.58
C GLU A 28 -2.49 8.36 -4.72
N ALA A 29 -1.38 8.37 -5.46
CA ALA A 29 -1.07 9.34 -6.49
C ALA A 29 -2.15 9.41 -7.59
N ASP A 30 -2.93 8.36 -7.80
CA ASP A 30 -4.08 8.37 -8.73
C ASP A 30 -5.22 9.32 -8.32
N ALA A 31 -5.32 9.71 -7.05
CA ALA A 31 -6.26 10.75 -6.63
C ALA A 31 -5.84 12.15 -7.09
N LEU A 32 -4.53 12.40 -7.24
CA LEU A 32 -3.96 13.67 -7.69
C LEU A 32 -3.69 13.70 -9.20
N PHE A 33 -3.37 12.54 -9.79
CA PHE A 33 -2.90 12.39 -11.17
C PHE A 33 -3.82 11.49 -12.03
N GLY A 34 -5.06 11.31 -11.58
CA GLY A 34 -6.06 10.47 -12.23
C GLY A 34 -6.38 10.89 -13.66
N LYS A 35 -6.80 9.91 -14.47
CA LYS A 35 -7.17 10.06 -15.87
C LYS A 35 -8.33 11.03 -15.99
N ARG A 36 -8.23 11.84 -17.04
CA ARG A 36 -9.26 12.75 -17.55
C ARG A 36 -10.61 12.03 -17.55
N SER A 37 -11.59 12.54 -16.82
CA SER A 37 -12.99 12.19 -17.09
C SER A 37 -13.36 12.79 -18.46
N GLU A 38 -13.92 11.97 -19.35
CA GLU A 38 -14.43 12.44 -20.67
C GLU A 38 -15.77 13.20 -20.55
N THR A 39 -16.02 13.86 -19.41
CA THR A 39 -17.29 14.57 -19.17
C THR A 39 -17.28 15.97 -19.76
N LYS A 40 -18.36 16.29 -20.49
CA LYS A 40 -18.52 17.45 -21.36
C LYS A 40 -18.79 18.79 -20.63
N ASP A 41 -18.40 18.93 -19.37
CA ASP A 41 -18.75 20.11 -18.56
C ASP A 41 -17.57 21.06 -18.37
N ALA A 42 -17.88 22.37 -18.37
CA ALA A 42 -16.90 23.45 -18.31
C ALA A 42 -16.01 23.44 -17.05
N HIS A 43 -16.40 22.73 -15.99
CA HIS A 43 -15.61 22.52 -14.78
C HIS A 43 -14.35 21.66 -15.02
N ASP A 44 -14.35 20.73 -15.98
CA ASP A 44 -13.22 19.81 -16.23
C ASP A 44 -12.03 20.48 -16.94
N ARG A 45 -12.23 21.65 -17.57
CA ARG A 45 -11.10 22.40 -18.17
C ARG A 45 -10.11 22.90 -17.12
N HIS A 46 -10.57 23.22 -15.92
CA HIS A 46 -9.70 23.67 -14.83
C HIS A 46 -8.89 22.49 -14.25
N ALA A 47 -9.53 21.33 -14.02
CA ALA A 47 -8.84 20.11 -13.59
C ALA A 47 -7.72 19.69 -14.57
N ASN A 48 -7.92 19.89 -15.88
CA ASN A 48 -6.93 19.55 -16.90
C ASN A 48 -5.66 20.45 -16.87
N ILE A 49 -5.80 21.71 -16.49
CA ILE A 49 -4.68 22.66 -16.36
C ILE A 49 -3.85 22.31 -15.11
N GLU A 50 -4.51 21.91 -14.02
CA GLU A 50 -3.87 21.58 -12.74
C GLU A 50 -2.93 20.36 -12.82
N VAL A 51 -3.39 19.28 -13.45
CA VAL A 51 -2.59 18.06 -13.64
C VAL A 51 -1.34 18.33 -14.50
N SER A 52 -1.47 19.23 -15.49
CA SER A 52 -0.37 19.62 -16.37
C SER A 52 0.70 20.46 -15.65
N TYR A 53 0.29 21.36 -14.73
CA TYR A 53 1.21 22.13 -13.89
C TYR A 53 1.99 21.23 -12.93
N LEU A 54 1.31 20.30 -12.24
CA LEU A 54 1.97 19.38 -11.31
C LEU A 54 2.96 18.46 -12.01
N LEU A 55 2.63 18.00 -13.22
CA LEU A 55 3.55 17.28 -14.09
C LEU A 55 4.83 18.06 -14.37
N GLN A 56 4.68 19.34 -14.71
CA GLN A 56 5.83 20.20 -14.97
C GLN A 56 6.68 20.38 -13.71
N ARG A 57 6.07 20.62 -12.54
CA ARG A 57 6.80 20.73 -11.27
C ARG A 57 7.55 19.44 -10.92
N LEU A 58 6.94 18.28 -11.15
CA LEU A 58 7.59 16.98 -10.98
C LEU A 58 8.81 16.80 -11.90
N GLU A 59 8.73 17.26 -13.15
CA GLU A 59 9.85 17.18 -14.10
C GLU A 59 11.02 18.10 -13.73
N TYR A 60 10.74 19.30 -13.19
CA TYR A 60 11.77 20.27 -12.83
C TYR A 60 12.31 20.09 -11.41
N PHE A 61 11.64 19.30 -10.56
CA PHE A 61 12.08 19.09 -9.18
C PHE A 61 13.44 18.36 -9.18
N PRO A 62 14.50 18.95 -8.60
CA PRO A 62 15.85 18.38 -8.66
C PRO A 62 16.07 17.19 -7.72
N GLY A 63 15.12 16.91 -6.82
CA GLY A 63 15.20 15.83 -5.83
C GLY A 63 14.47 14.54 -6.23
N LEU A 64 14.47 13.58 -5.31
CA LEU A 64 13.77 12.31 -5.50
C LEU A 64 12.27 12.47 -5.25
N VAL A 65 11.46 12.07 -6.23
CA VAL A 65 10.02 11.89 -6.07
C VAL A 65 9.66 10.41 -6.12
N ILE A 66 8.90 9.96 -5.12
CA ILE A 66 8.32 8.63 -5.05
C ILE A 66 6.80 8.76 -5.09
N LEU A 67 6.17 8.01 -5.98
CA LEU A 67 4.71 7.94 -6.11
C LEU A 67 4.24 6.50 -5.86
N SER A 68 3.26 6.31 -4.99
CA SER A 68 2.54 5.04 -4.85
C SER A 68 1.10 5.17 -5.34
N THR A 69 0.61 4.13 -6.00
CA THR A 69 -0.79 4.03 -6.45
C THR A 69 -1.23 2.57 -6.45
N ASN A 70 -2.49 2.35 -6.09
CA ASN A 70 -3.14 1.05 -6.25
C ASN A 70 -3.73 0.87 -7.66
N ASN A 71 -3.91 1.96 -8.41
CA ASN A 71 -4.62 1.97 -9.67
C ASN A 71 -3.80 2.64 -10.80
N ARG A 72 -2.75 1.95 -11.25
CA ARG A 72 -1.90 2.44 -12.34
C ARG A 72 -2.68 2.75 -13.62
N SER A 73 -3.74 2.00 -13.93
CA SER A 73 -4.51 2.23 -15.15
C SER A 73 -5.28 3.56 -15.11
N HIS A 74 -5.44 4.15 -13.94
CA HIS A 74 -6.01 5.48 -13.76
C HIS A 74 -4.97 6.60 -13.88
N LEU A 75 -3.67 6.33 -13.98
CA LEU A 75 -2.70 7.40 -14.26
C LEU A 75 -2.73 7.76 -15.76
N ASP A 76 -2.63 9.06 -16.08
CA ASP A 76 -2.52 9.52 -17.47
C ASP A 76 -1.24 8.95 -18.11
N SER A 77 -1.37 8.42 -19.33
CA SER A 77 -0.27 7.85 -20.10
C SER A 77 0.93 8.78 -20.27
N ALA A 78 0.72 10.11 -20.24
CA ALA A 78 1.78 11.11 -20.29
C ALA A 78 2.74 11.02 -19.08
N PHE A 79 2.25 10.61 -17.91
CA PHE A 79 3.07 10.42 -16.70
C PHE A 79 4.03 9.24 -16.87
N ASN A 80 3.58 8.14 -17.47
CA ASN A 80 4.41 6.95 -17.62
C ASN A 80 5.71 7.22 -18.40
N ARG A 81 5.72 8.22 -19.30
CA ARG A 81 6.91 8.59 -20.07
C ARG A 81 7.93 9.41 -19.27
N ARG A 82 7.52 9.98 -18.14
CA ARG A 82 8.29 10.90 -17.32
C ARG A 82 8.91 10.23 -16.09
N PHE A 83 8.44 9.04 -15.74
CA PHE A 83 9.01 8.27 -14.63
C PHE A 83 10.29 7.56 -15.05
N THR A 84 11.36 7.80 -14.30
CA THR A 84 12.65 7.11 -14.47
C THR A 84 12.53 5.62 -14.16
N PHE A 85 11.79 5.27 -13.10
CA PHE A 85 11.59 3.90 -12.65
C PHE A 85 10.12 3.64 -12.35
N ILE A 86 9.64 2.47 -12.75
CA ILE A 86 8.30 1.98 -12.42
C ILE A 86 8.44 0.58 -11.88
N THR A 87 8.23 0.43 -10.57
CA THR A 87 8.27 -0.88 -9.90
C THR A 87 6.86 -1.37 -9.66
N ARG A 88 6.57 -2.59 -10.13
CA ARG A 88 5.29 -3.25 -9.88
C ARG A 88 5.41 -4.15 -8.66
N PHE A 89 4.58 -3.90 -7.65
CA PHE A 89 4.41 -4.81 -6.53
C PHE A 89 3.38 -5.87 -6.91
N ALA A 90 3.83 -7.11 -7.04
CA ALA A 90 2.95 -8.26 -7.20
C ALA A 90 2.48 -8.77 -5.85
N TYR A 91 1.41 -9.57 -5.84
CA TYR A 91 1.07 -10.36 -4.67
C TYR A 91 2.24 -11.28 -4.31
N PRO A 92 2.51 -11.49 -3.01
CA PRO A 92 3.61 -12.35 -2.61
C PRO A 92 3.34 -13.79 -3.08
N ASP A 93 4.34 -14.42 -3.68
CA ASP A 93 4.31 -15.84 -3.99
C ASP A 93 4.44 -16.69 -2.72
N GLU A 94 4.34 -18.02 -2.85
CA GLU A 94 4.44 -18.94 -1.72
C GLU A 94 5.76 -18.80 -0.97
N THR A 95 6.88 -18.71 -1.68
CA THR A 95 8.22 -18.55 -1.09
C THR A 95 8.32 -17.25 -0.27
N LEU A 96 7.75 -16.15 -0.76
CA LEU A 96 7.73 -14.87 -0.07
C LEU A 96 6.76 -14.91 1.12
N ARG A 97 5.58 -15.54 0.99
CA ARG A 97 4.65 -15.74 2.10
C ARG A 97 5.27 -16.56 3.23
N HIS A 98 6.00 -17.63 2.92
CA HIS A 98 6.74 -18.42 3.91
C HIS A 98 7.74 -17.54 4.69
N LYS A 99 8.55 -16.74 3.99
CA LYS A 99 9.48 -15.79 4.63
C LYS A 99 8.76 -14.72 5.46
N MET A 100 7.61 -14.23 4.99
CA MET A 100 6.80 -13.27 5.73
C MET A 100 6.27 -13.89 7.02
N TRP A 101 5.71 -15.10 6.97
CA TRP A 101 5.24 -15.82 8.15
C TRP A 101 6.34 -16.06 9.18
N GLN A 102 7.56 -16.40 8.75
CA GLN A 102 8.68 -16.57 9.69
C GLN A 102 9.12 -15.25 10.33
N LYS A 103 9.02 -14.12 9.61
CA LYS A 103 9.58 -12.83 10.04
C LYS A 103 8.59 -11.88 10.72
N ILE A 104 7.29 -12.13 10.60
CA ILE A 104 6.27 -11.19 11.08
C ILE A 104 6.23 -11.06 12.61
N TRP A 105 6.73 -12.06 13.32
CA TRP A 105 6.63 -12.17 14.77
C TRP A 105 7.65 -11.27 15.49
N PRO A 106 7.20 -10.40 16.41
CA PRO A 106 8.08 -9.65 17.30
C PRO A 106 8.94 -10.58 18.18
N LYS A 107 10.13 -10.13 18.58
CA LYS A 107 11.09 -10.94 19.36
C LYS A 107 10.54 -11.44 20.72
N ASN A 108 9.56 -10.74 21.29
CA ASN A 108 8.94 -11.07 22.57
C ASN A 108 7.77 -12.06 22.45
N ILE A 109 7.32 -12.36 21.23
CA ILE A 109 6.28 -13.35 20.98
C ILE A 109 6.95 -14.69 20.69
N LYS A 110 6.65 -15.68 21.52
CA LYS A 110 7.08 -17.06 21.29
C LYS A 110 6.10 -17.75 20.36
N ILE A 111 6.62 -18.44 19.34
CA ILE A 111 5.83 -19.25 18.43
C ILE A 111 6.12 -20.70 18.74
N SER A 112 5.08 -21.52 18.84
CA SER A 112 5.23 -22.95 19.05
C SER A 112 6.01 -23.57 17.88
N PRO A 113 6.95 -24.49 18.14
CA PRO A 113 7.71 -25.16 17.08
C PRO A 113 6.83 -26.03 16.16
N ASP A 114 5.60 -26.34 16.58
CA ASP A 114 4.63 -27.13 15.81
C ASP A 114 3.86 -26.31 14.77
N VAL A 115 4.14 -25.01 14.66
CA VAL A 115 3.52 -24.15 13.64
C VAL A 115 4.09 -24.47 12.26
N ASP A 116 3.20 -24.85 11.34
CA ASP A 116 3.56 -25.21 9.97
C ASP A 116 3.46 -23.99 9.06
N PHE A 117 4.57 -23.24 8.96
CA PHE A 117 4.66 -22.08 8.07
C PHE A 117 4.61 -22.44 6.58
N GLU A 118 4.98 -23.65 6.20
CA GLU A 118 4.92 -24.12 4.82
C GLU A 118 3.46 -24.24 4.37
N LYS A 119 2.64 -24.89 5.20
CA LYS A 119 1.20 -25.00 4.98
C LYS A 119 0.51 -23.63 4.97
N LEU A 120 0.91 -22.72 5.86
CA LEU A 120 0.39 -21.34 5.88
C LEU A 120 0.79 -20.56 4.63
N ALA A 121 1.96 -20.83 4.05
CA ALA A 121 2.44 -20.19 2.83
C ALA A 121 1.71 -20.67 1.58
N GLN A 122 1.27 -21.94 1.54
CA GLN A 122 0.49 -22.51 0.43
C GLN A 122 -0.89 -21.87 0.26
N ARG A 123 -1.42 -21.24 1.31
CA ARG A 123 -2.70 -20.51 1.23
C ARG A 123 -2.60 -19.36 0.22
N ALA A 124 -3.34 -19.49 -0.88
CA ALA A 124 -3.35 -18.49 -1.95
C ALA A 124 -3.97 -17.16 -1.51
N ASN A 125 -3.62 -16.08 -2.21
CA ASN A 125 -4.23 -14.75 -2.10
C ASN A 125 -4.10 -14.03 -0.73
N ILE A 126 -3.19 -14.46 0.14
CA ILE A 126 -2.89 -13.75 1.39
C ILE A 126 -1.87 -12.64 1.11
N THR A 127 -2.24 -11.39 1.45
CA THR A 127 -1.33 -10.23 1.33
C THR A 127 -0.44 -10.09 2.58
N GLY A 128 0.63 -9.31 2.48
CA GLY A 128 1.44 -8.98 3.67
C GLY A 128 0.63 -8.28 4.78
N ALA A 129 -0.36 -7.45 4.41
CA ALA A 129 -1.27 -6.83 5.36
C ALA A 129 -2.15 -7.87 6.07
N SER A 130 -2.66 -8.86 5.33
CA SER A 130 -3.42 -9.97 5.90
C SER A 130 -2.56 -10.83 6.84
N ILE A 131 -1.33 -11.18 6.45
CA ILE A 131 -0.38 -11.92 7.32
C ILE A 131 -0.17 -11.18 8.64
N ARG A 132 0.09 -9.86 8.59
CA ARG A 132 0.26 -9.03 9.78
C ARG A 132 -0.98 -9.04 10.67
N ASN A 133 -2.17 -8.87 10.10
CA ASN A 133 -3.42 -8.85 10.86
C ASN A 133 -3.70 -10.21 11.50
N ILE A 134 -3.44 -11.30 10.79
CA ILE A 134 -3.60 -12.66 11.31
C ILE A 134 -2.60 -12.91 12.45
N ALA A 135 -1.33 -12.54 12.28
CA ALA A 135 -0.32 -12.68 13.32
C ALA A 135 -0.69 -11.91 14.60
N LEU A 136 -1.20 -10.68 14.45
CA LEU A 136 -1.69 -9.87 15.56
C LEU A 136 -2.88 -10.54 16.27
N LEU A 137 -3.89 -10.99 15.53
CA LEU A 137 -5.06 -11.67 16.09
C LEU A 137 -4.69 -13.00 16.76
N ALA A 138 -3.75 -13.75 16.19
CA ALA A 138 -3.27 -15.00 16.76
C ALA A 138 -2.56 -14.78 18.10
N ALA A 139 -1.79 -13.69 18.23
CA ALA A 139 -1.19 -13.30 19.51
C ALA A 139 -2.25 -12.96 20.56
N PHE A 140 -3.33 -12.26 20.17
CA PHE A 140 -4.45 -12.01 21.08
C PHE A 140 -5.15 -13.29 21.55
N PHE A 141 -5.38 -14.26 20.65
CA PHE A 141 -5.99 -15.53 21.05
C PHE A 141 -5.11 -16.40 21.94
N ALA A 142 -3.79 -16.33 21.77
CA ALA A 142 -2.86 -17.00 22.67
C ALA A 142 -2.98 -16.43 24.09
N GLU A 143 -2.96 -15.10 24.22
CA GLU A 143 -3.13 -14.42 25.51
C GLU A 143 -4.49 -14.72 26.15
N GLU A 144 -5.58 -14.67 25.38
CA GLU A 144 -6.94 -14.97 25.88
C GLU A 144 -7.08 -16.41 26.39
N SER A 145 -6.30 -17.33 25.83
CA SER A 145 -6.27 -18.75 26.23
C SER A 145 -5.23 -19.04 27.32
N ASP A 146 -4.62 -18.01 27.92
CA ASP A 146 -3.54 -18.10 28.91
C ASP A 146 -2.33 -18.93 28.43
N ASN A 147 -2.08 -18.92 27.11
CA ASN A 147 -0.97 -19.60 26.47
C ASN A 147 0.21 -18.66 26.29
N GLN A 148 1.40 -19.07 26.76
CA GLN A 148 2.63 -18.29 26.64
C GLN A 148 3.22 -18.26 25.21
N GLU A 149 2.66 -19.05 24.29
CA GLU A 149 3.14 -19.21 22.91
C GLU A 149 1.97 -19.20 21.92
N VAL A 150 2.23 -18.68 20.71
CA VAL A 150 1.27 -18.74 19.61
C VAL A 150 1.38 -20.10 18.93
N CYS A 151 0.36 -20.93 19.12
CA CYS A 151 0.21 -22.23 18.48
C CYS A 151 -0.55 -22.16 17.13
N GLN A 152 -0.47 -23.23 16.34
CA GLN A 152 -1.13 -23.35 15.03
C GLN A 152 -2.63 -23.01 15.07
N HIS A 153 -3.35 -23.50 16.09
CA HIS A 153 -4.80 -23.31 16.19
C HIS A 153 -5.22 -21.84 16.39
N HIS A 154 -4.40 -21.03 17.09
CA HIS A 154 -4.62 -19.59 17.20
C HIS A 154 -4.48 -18.91 15.83
N ILE A 155 -3.48 -19.31 15.03
CA ILE A 155 -3.25 -18.78 13.68
C ILE A 155 -4.39 -19.18 12.74
N GLU A 156 -4.82 -20.44 12.74
CA GLU A 156 -5.93 -20.91 11.90
C GLU A 156 -7.26 -20.21 12.25
N THR A 157 -7.49 -19.94 13.54
CA THR A 157 -8.66 -19.19 14.01
C THR A 157 -8.59 -17.74 13.54
N ALA A 158 -7.42 -17.09 13.67
CA ALA A 158 -7.19 -15.74 13.19
C ALA A 158 -7.30 -15.63 11.66
N LEU A 159 -6.77 -16.62 10.94
CA LEU A 159 -6.88 -16.75 9.48
C LEU A 159 -8.35 -16.83 9.05
N THR A 160 -9.13 -17.70 9.68
CA THR A 160 -10.56 -17.85 9.39
C THR A 160 -11.31 -16.54 9.60
N ARG A 161 -11.04 -15.82 10.70
CA ARG A 161 -11.67 -14.52 10.97
C ARG A 161 -11.26 -13.44 9.97
N GLU A 162 -9.98 -13.39 9.57
CA GLU A 162 -9.50 -12.39 8.60
C GLU A 162 -10.08 -12.62 7.20
N LEU A 163 -10.17 -13.89 6.77
CA LEU A 163 -10.79 -14.26 5.50
C LEU A 163 -12.29 -13.95 5.49
N ALA A 164 -12.99 -14.21 6.60
CA ALA A 164 -14.41 -13.85 6.75
C ALA A 164 -14.65 -12.34 6.59
N LYS A 165 -13.78 -11.49 7.13
CA LYS A 165 -13.88 -10.01 6.97
C LYS A 165 -13.71 -9.55 5.53
N THR A 166 -12.91 -10.25 4.74
CA THR A 166 -12.65 -9.93 3.33
C THR A 166 -13.60 -10.62 2.36
N GLY A 167 -14.63 -11.33 2.87
CA GLY A 167 -15.60 -12.05 2.06
C GLY A 167 -15.03 -13.30 1.37
N ARG A 168 -13.91 -13.84 1.85
CA ARG A 168 -13.24 -15.02 1.30
C ARG A 168 -13.49 -16.22 2.22
N LEU A 169 -13.87 -17.36 1.67
CA LEU A 169 -13.99 -18.60 2.45
C LEU A 169 -12.59 -19.21 2.66
N ALA A 170 -12.31 -19.62 3.90
CA ALA A 170 -11.14 -20.45 4.21
C ALA A 170 -11.41 -21.86 3.64
N ILE A 171 -10.89 -22.13 2.44
CA ILE A 171 -10.85 -23.49 1.87
C ILE A 171 -9.44 -24.01 2.08
#